data_AF-U6M4D3-F1
#
_entry.id   AF-U6M4D3-F1
#
_cell.length_a   1.000
_cell.length_b   1.000
_cell.length_c   1.000
_cell.angle_alpha   90.00
_cell.angle_beta   90.00
_cell.angle_gamma   90.00
#
_symmetry.space_group_name_H-M   'P 1'
#
loop_
_entity.id
_entity.type
_entity.pdbx_description
1 polymer ?
#
loop_
_entity_poly.entity_id
_entity_poly.type
_entity_poly.pdbx_seq_one_letter_code
_entity_poly.pdbx_strand_id
1 'polypeptide(L)'
;MWHKVQESYKLKPKLEAHSDGNQACLNAVNAIRDAEGLKLEKFTAAANDRGKQSRTPSTPYEDALYNVTCAQIEDGSIDPKVEETYTLIYAVKEGQQPPTASEAVDIWKSGYEQLGPDTPPAFKAKGEHIRAAAAASEIYYDNTVAGFVSLMVDGTREIRCYNATGCKKAALICFLSKPTLVENTPPISEGTWKKILALDNEANGNGAGDTIKFTLRSEADNCLTEINEVRSQDSLGLSSFVAKAQTSTGAAPEDVAPTESVELAKAFTCDVIKAGNAPILFSNNKRSVMYYSGSSATCSNAITEWKKGYDKFKDLTIPPTYTSSEDIYKTGAATNFISLVSEGDETVVRCYTVEKCSEEGLLCVLEPAVFEDGTAPITEATWQKVTSTFSNGVSGTSVYGALLSSVLVAVGLFALNF
;
A
#
# COMPACT_ATOMS: atom_id res chain seq x y z
N MET A 1 -36.92 -36.28 1.98
CA MET A 1 -37.94 -35.69 2.88
C MET A 1 -37.30 -34.64 3.80
N TRP A 2 -36.15 -34.92 4.43
CA TRP A 2 -35.42 -33.94 5.26
C TRP A 2 -35.01 -32.64 4.53
N HIS A 3 -34.56 -32.69 3.27
CA HIS A 3 -34.23 -31.47 2.50
C HIS A 3 -35.41 -30.52 2.34
N LYS A 4 -36.58 -31.05 1.97
CA LYS A 4 -37.80 -30.25 1.85
C LYS A 4 -38.18 -29.61 3.18
N VAL A 5 -37.86 -30.25 4.30
CA VAL A 5 -38.07 -29.68 5.64
C VAL A 5 -37.03 -28.58 5.93
N GLN A 6 -35.75 -28.81 5.67
CA GLN A 6 -34.72 -27.77 5.86
C GLN A 6 -34.92 -26.55 4.95
N GLU A 7 -35.33 -26.76 3.70
CA GLU A 7 -35.73 -25.72 2.75
C GLU A 7 -36.98 -24.99 3.27
N SER A 8 -37.96 -25.69 3.84
CA SER A 8 -39.14 -25.05 4.45
C SER A 8 -38.80 -24.16 5.65
N TYR A 9 -37.72 -24.49 6.37
CA TYR A 9 -37.17 -23.66 7.45
C TYR A 9 -36.10 -22.66 6.96
N LYS A 10 -35.86 -22.54 5.65
CA LYS A 10 -34.86 -21.66 5.04
C LYS A 10 -33.45 -21.81 5.61
N LEU A 11 -33.09 -23.03 6.06
CA LEU A 11 -31.76 -23.32 6.59
C LEU A 11 -30.73 -23.61 5.50
N LYS A 12 -31.22 -23.95 4.30
CA LYS A 12 -30.43 -24.32 3.12
C LYS A 12 -30.78 -23.39 1.95
N PRO A 13 -29.79 -22.95 1.17
CA PRO A 13 -30.05 -22.23 -0.07
C PRO A 13 -30.70 -23.14 -1.11
N LYS A 14 -31.51 -22.54 -1.97
CA LYS A 14 -31.87 -23.14 -3.26
C LYS A 14 -30.69 -22.97 -4.21
N LEU A 15 -30.23 -24.09 -4.80
CA LEU A 15 -29.04 -24.15 -5.65
C LEU A 15 -29.42 -24.45 -7.10
N GLU A 16 -28.93 -23.63 -8.02
CA GLU A 16 -29.15 -23.78 -9.46
C GLU A 16 -27.84 -23.54 -10.21
N ALA A 17 -27.59 -24.24 -11.32
CA ALA A 17 -26.41 -24.00 -12.13
C ALA A 17 -26.40 -22.55 -12.68
N HIS A 18 -25.24 -21.91 -12.71
CA HIS A 18 -25.13 -20.51 -13.12
C HIS A 18 -25.13 -20.36 -14.66
N SER A 19 -26.28 -19.97 -15.23
CA SER A 19 -26.49 -19.64 -16.65
C SER A 19 -25.98 -20.72 -17.63
N ASP A 20 -25.91 -20.42 -18.94
CA ASP A 20 -25.59 -21.34 -20.05
C ASP A 20 -24.21 -22.02 -19.92
N GLY A 21 -24.12 -23.05 -19.07
CA GLY A 21 -22.93 -23.89 -18.93
C GLY A 21 -21.73 -23.19 -18.29
N ASN A 22 -21.94 -22.22 -17.39
CA ASN A 22 -20.89 -21.43 -16.73
C ASN A 22 -20.10 -20.48 -17.65
N GLN A 23 -20.53 -20.29 -18.91
CA GLN A 23 -19.77 -19.50 -19.88
C GLN A 23 -19.56 -18.04 -19.42
N ALA A 24 -20.55 -17.44 -18.75
CA ALA A 24 -20.42 -16.08 -18.21
C ALA A 24 -19.30 -15.98 -17.17
N CYS A 25 -19.25 -16.92 -16.21
CA CYS A 25 -18.16 -16.99 -15.22
C CYS A 25 -16.82 -17.24 -15.89
N LEU A 26 -16.77 -18.18 -16.84
CA LEU A 26 -15.54 -18.50 -17.56
C LEU A 26 -14.98 -17.28 -18.30
N ASN A 27 -15.85 -16.53 -19.00
CA ASN A 27 -15.47 -15.32 -19.70
C ASN A 27 -14.97 -14.24 -18.73
N ALA A 28 -15.69 -13.99 -17.64
CA ALA A 28 -15.32 -12.99 -16.65
C ALA A 28 -13.97 -13.30 -15.99
N VAL A 29 -13.75 -14.56 -15.58
CA VAL A 29 -12.48 -15.01 -14.98
C VAL A 29 -11.33 -14.93 -15.99
N ASN A 30 -11.55 -15.44 -17.21
CA ASN A 30 -10.51 -15.42 -18.24
C ASN A 30 -10.18 -14.03 -18.74
N ALA A 31 -11.10 -13.07 -18.69
CA ALA A 31 -10.81 -11.67 -19.01
C ALA A 31 -9.74 -11.06 -18.09
N ILE A 32 -9.73 -11.45 -16.81
CA ILE A 32 -8.69 -11.01 -15.86
C ILE A 32 -7.39 -11.76 -16.12
N ARG A 33 -7.45 -13.09 -16.28
CA ARG A 33 -6.26 -13.94 -16.44
C ARG A 33 -5.50 -13.61 -17.73
N ASP A 34 -6.23 -13.22 -18.78
CA ASP A 34 -5.70 -12.83 -20.09
C ASP A 34 -5.34 -11.35 -20.18
N ALA A 35 -5.44 -10.59 -19.08
CA ALA A 35 -5.01 -9.20 -19.05
C ALA A 35 -3.55 -9.09 -19.52
N GLU A 36 -3.27 -8.00 -20.26
CA GLU A 36 -1.91 -7.66 -20.65
C GLU A 36 -1.01 -7.60 -19.41
N GLY A 37 0.26 -7.99 -19.53
CA GLY A 37 1.17 -8.14 -18.37
C GLY A 37 1.00 -9.42 -17.54
N LEU A 38 -0.22 -9.97 -17.40
CA LEU A 38 -0.47 -11.18 -16.60
C LEU A 38 -0.27 -12.47 -17.43
N LYS A 39 -1.03 -12.59 -18.52
CA LYS A 39 -0.98 -13.70 -19.50
C LYS A 39 -0.96 -15.08 -18.85
N LEU A 40 -1.87 -15.33 -17.90
CA LEU A 40 -2.03 -16.63 -17.29
C LEU A 40 -2.80 -17.58 -18.20
N GLU A 41 -2.58 -18.90 -18.04
CA GLU A 41 -3.34 -19.91 -18.78
C GLU A 41 -4.83 -19.78 -18.49
N LYS A 42 -5.65 -19.77 -19.54
CA LYS A 42 -7.11 -19.67 -19.38
C LYS A 42 -7.67 -20.88 -18.64
N PHE A 43 -8.64 -20.64 -17.79
CA PHE A 43 -9.50 -21.69 -17.26
C PHE A 43 -10.40 -22.22 -18.37
N THR A 44 -10.96 -23.40 -18.14
CA THR A 44 -11.88 -24.08 -19.05
C THR A 44 -13.21 -24.38 -18.38
N ALA A 45 -14.25 -24.62 -19.18
CA ALA A 45 -15.51 -25.12 -18.65
C ALA A 45 -15.35 -26.58 -18.20
N ALA A 46 -15.90 -26.93 -17.04
CA ALA A 46 -15.95 -28.31 -16.60
C ALA A 46 -16.79 -29.16 -17.58
N ALA A 47 -16.32 -30.37 -17.90
CA ALA A 47 -17.06 -31.27 -18.78
C ALA A 47 -18.45 -31.59 -18.20
N ASN A 48 -19.48 -31.47 -19.04
CA ASN A 48 -20.85 -31.87 -18.69
C ASN A 48 -20.99 -33.39 -18.80
N ASP A 49 -20.31 -34.14 -17.94
CA ASP A 49 -20.26 -35.61 -18.03
C ASP A 49 -21.55 -36.32 -17.57
N ARG A 50 -22.65 -35.59 -17.34
CA ARG A 50 -23.94 -36.20 -17.00
C ARG A 50 -24.74 -36.53 -18.26
N GLY A 51 -24.19 -37.43 -19.06
CA GLY A 51 -25.01 -38.30 -19.90
C GLY A 51 -25.82 -39.25 -19.02
N LYS A 52 -27.15 -39.14 -19.09
CA LYS A 52 -28.21 -40.07 -18.60
C LYS A 52 -27.85 -41.03 -17.45
N GLN A 53 -28.43 -40.76 -16.27
CA GLN A 53 -28.88 -41.73 -15.26
C GLN A 53 -27.98 -42.97 -15.04
N SER A 54 -26.98 -42.85 -14.17
CA SER A 54 -26.43 -44.02 -13.46
C SER A 54 -26.26 -43.67 -11.98
N ARG A 55 -26.34 -44.69 -11.12
CA ARG A 55 -26.15 -44.64 -9.65
C ARG A 55 -24.69 -44.35 -9.27
N THR A 56 -24.09 -43.35 -9.90
CA THR A 56 -22.72 -42.95 -9.58
C THR A 56 -22.73 -42.28 -8.19
N PRO A 57 -21.77 -42.59 -7.31
CA PRO A 57 -21.59 -41.87 -6.05
C PRO A 57 -21.53 -40.35 -6.30
N SER A 58 -22.02 -39.56 -5.34
CA SER A 58 -21.84 -38.11 -5.38
C SER A 58 -20.35 -37.77 -5.45
N THR A 59 -20.03 -36.72 -6.17
CA THR A 59 -18.66 -36.21 -6.22
C THR A 59 -18.36 -35.35 -4.97
N PRO A 60 -17.09 -35.16 -4.58
CA PRO A 60 -16.73 -34.28 -3.47
C PRO A 60 -17.30 -32.86 -3.55
N TYR A 61 -17.36 -32.28 -4.76
CA TYR A 61 -17.95 -30.96 -4.95
C TYR A 61 -19.48 -30.96 -4.77
N GLU A 62 -20.17 -32.06 -5.12
CA GLU A 62 -21.61 -32.19 -4.92
C GLU A 62 -21.96 -32.30 -3.45
N ASP A 63 -21.17 -33.07 -2.70
CA ASP A 63 -21.31 -33.19 -1.25
C ASP A 63 -21.03 -31.84 -0.55
N ALA A 64 -19.97 -31.14 -0.96
CA ALA A 64 -19.67 -29.80 -0.45
C ALA A 64 -20.81 -28.81 -0.74
N LEU A 65 -21.29 -28.78 -1.98
CA LEU A 65 -22.40 -27.92 -2.41
C LEU A 65 -23.67 -28.20 -1.61
N TYR A 66 -23.99 -29.48 -1.38
CA TYR A 66 -25.12 -29.91 -0.57
C TYR A 66 -24.99 -29.52 0.91
N ASN A 67 -23.76 -29.45 1.41
CA ASN A 67 -23.49 -29.10 2.81
C ASN A 67 -23.52 -27.59 3.11
N VAL A 68 -23.48 -26.72 2.10
CA VAL A 68 -23.62 -25.26 2.28
C VAL A 68 -24.92 -24.90 3.01
N THR A 69 -24.87 -23.94 3.93
CA THR A 69 -26.02 -23.43 4.70
C THR A 69 -26.22 -21.94 4.48
N CYS A 70 -27.44 -21.45 4.76
CA CYS A 70 -27.70 -20.00 4.69
C CYS A 70 -26.84 -19.21 5.68
N ALA A 71 -26.62 -19.74 6.90
CA ALA A 71 -25.75 -19.10 7.89
C ALA A 71 -24.33 -18.90 7.36
N GLN A 72 -23.75 -19.92 6.70
CA GLN A 72 -22.40 -19.78 6.13
C GLN A 72 -22.31 -18.76 5.00
N ILE A 73 -23.36 -18.65 4.18
CA ILE A 73 -23.44 -17.60 3.14
C ILE A 73 -23.54 -16.22 3.79
N GLU A 74 -24.37 -16.09 4.82
CA GLU A 74 -24.62 -14.80 5.49
C GLU A 74 -23.37 -14.30 6.23
N ASP A 75 -22.66 -15.21 6.90
CA ASP A 75 -21.47 -14.94 7.70
C ASP A 75 -20.18 -14.92 6.87
N GLY A 76 -20.21 -15.32 5.59
CA GLY A 76 -19.00 -15.44 4.78
C GLY A 76 -18.03 -16.47 5.33
N SER A 77 -18.53 -17.62 5.80
CA SER A 77 -17.76 -18.63 6.53
C SER A 77 -17.69 -20.01 5.84
N ILE A 78 -18.01 -20.10 4.54
CA ILE A 78 -17.83 -21.33 3.78
C ILE A 78 -16.34 -21.63 3.66
N ASP A 79 -15.92 -22.84 4.02
CA ASP A 79 -14.54 -23.29 3.90
C ASP A 79 -14.15 -23.37 2.40
N PRO A 80 -13.07 -22.70 1.97
CA PRO A 80 -12.65 -22.75 0.59
C PRO A 80 -12.02 -24.10 0.21
N LYS A 81 -11.62 -24.94 1.17
CA LYS A 81 -11.07 -26.27 0.88
C LYS A 81 -12.19 -27.30 0.76
N VAL A 82 -12.24 -28.00 -0.37
CA VAL A 82 -13.18 -29.10 -0.62
C VAL A 82 -12.39 -30.39 -0.83
N GLU A 83 -12.15 -31.06 0.29
CA GLU A 83 -11.23 -32.19 0.39
C GLU A 83 -9.84 -31.82 -0.19
N GLU A 84 -9.10 -32.78 -0.74
CA GLU A 84 -7.86 -32.54 -1.49
C GLU A 84 -8.11 -32.38 -3.00
N THR A 85 -9.37 -32.18 -3.40
CA THR A 85 -9.81 -32.36 -4.79
C THR A 85 -10.23 -31.06 -5.47
N TYR A 86 -10.88 -30.15 -4.73
CA TYR A 86 -11.40 -28.90 -5.27
C TYR A 86 -11.12 -27.72 -4.34
N THR A 87 -11.13 -26.52 -4.91
CA THR A 87 -11.26 -25.28 -4.15
C THR A 87 -12.62 -24.63 -4.45
N LEU A 88 -13.32 -24.22 -3.39
CA LEU A 88 -14.57 -23.48 -3.45
C LEU A 88 -14.26 -22.00 -3.25
N ILE A 89 -14.70 -21.17 -4.20
CA ILE A 89 -14.71 -19.71 -4.08
C ILE A 89 -16.14 -19.21 -4.21
N TYR A 90 -16.48 -18.12 -3.53
CA TYR A 90 -17.84 -17.60 -3.57
C TYR A 90 -17.87 -16.09 -3.35
N ALA A 91 -18.87 -15.46 -3.96
CA ALA A 91 -19.17 -14.06 -3.80
C ALA A 91 -20.60 -13.93 -3.28
N VAL A 92 -20.82 -13.00 -2.34
CA VAL A 92 -22.11 -12.81 -1.65
C VAL A 92 -22.64 -11.42 -1.96
N LYS A 93 -23.96 -11.31 -2.13
CA LYS A 93 -24.67 -10.05 -2.36
C LYS A 93 -25.91 -9.98 -1.48
N GLU A 94 -26.18 -8.80 -0.94
CA GLU A 94 -27.41 -8.56 -0.17
C GLU A 94 -28.66 -8.77 -1.02
N GLY A 95 -29.70 -9.34 -0.41
CA GLY A 95 -30.97 -9.63 -1.06
C GLY A 95 -31.03 -11.01 -1.71
N GLN A 96 -32.03 -11.20 -2.58
CA GLN A 96 -32.38 -12.52 -3.14
C GLN A 96 -31.73 -12.82 -4.49
N GLN A 97 -31.11 -11.82 -5.12
CA GLN A 97 -30.50 -11.97 -6.44
C GLN A 97 -29.00 -12.25 -6.29
N PRO A 98 -28.49 -13.37 -6.83
CA PRO A 98 -27.07 -13.69 -6.74
C PRO A 98 -26.24 -12.67 -7.54
N PRO A 99 -24.96 -12.46 -7.17
CA PRO A 99 -24.05 -11.67 -7.99
C PRO A 99 -24.00 -12.20 -9.42
N THR A 100 -23.90 -11.30 -10.39
CA THR A 100 -23.49 -11.68 -11.76
C THR A 100 -22.03 -12.16 -11.75
N ALA A 101 -21.61 -12.85 -12.82
CA ALA A 101 -20.22 -13.28 -12.98
C ALA A 101 -19.21 -12.12 -12.88
N SER A 102 -19.52 -10.96 -13.46
CA SER A 102 -18.67 -9.76 -13.37
C SER A 102 -18.63 -9.21 -11.96
N GLU A 103 -19.79 -9.06 -11.31
CA GLU A 103 -19.87 -8.58 -9.92
C GLU A 103 -19.07 -9.50 -8.97
N ALA A 104 -19.17 -10.82 -9.15
CA ALA A 104 -18.42 -11.77 -8.34
C ALA A 104 -16.90 -11.63 -8.55
N VAL A 105 -16.47 -11.45 -9.80
CA VAL A 105 -15.08 -11.17 -10.14
C VAL A 105 -14.59 -9.90 -9.46
N ASP A 106 -15.37 -8.82 -9.47
CA ASP A 106 -14.96 -7.56 -8.84
C ASP A 106 -14.91 -7.68 -7.31
N ILE A 107 -15.83 -8.45 -6.70
CA ILE A 107 -15.76 -8.82 -5.28
C ILE A 107 -14.50 -9.63 -4.96
N TRP A 108 -14.09 -10.56 -5.83
CA TRP A 108 -12.86 -11.31 -5.60
C TRP A 108 -11.62 -10.46 -5.83
N LYS A 109 -11.63 -9.51 -6.77
CA LYS A 109 -10.52 -8.58 -6.98
C LYS A 109 -10.20 -7.76 -5.74
N SER A 110 -11.20 -7.35 -4.95
CA SER A 110 -10.96 -6.60 -3.72
C SER A 110 -10.16 -7.37 -2.67
N GLY A 111 -10.07 -8.71 -2.79
CA GLY A 111 -9.19 -9.52 -1.95
C GLY A 111 -7.70 -9.17 -2.10
N TYR A 112 -7.31 -8.58 -3.24
CA TYR A 112 -5.95 -8.09 -3.47
C TYR A 112 -5.52 -7.05 -2.42
N GLU A 113 -6.41 -6.15 -2.04
CA GLU A 113 -6.12 -5.04 -1.10
C GLU A 113 -5.70 -5.56 0.28
N GLN A 114 -6.07 -6.80 0.63
CA GLN A 114 -5.71 -7.42 1.90
C GLN A 114 -4.34 -8.12 1.87
N LEU A 115 -3.76 -8.41 0.70
CA LEU A 115 -2.59 -9.28 0.55
C LEU A 115 -1.23 -8.56 0.69
N GLY A 116 -1.21 -7.23 0.83
CA GLY A 116 0.03 -6.46 0.98
C GLY A 116 0.95 -6.52 -0.24
N PRO A 117 2.18 -5.97 -0.17
CA PRO A 117 3.14 -6.02 -1.30
C PRO A 117 3.93 -7.34 -1.37
N ASP A 118 4.06 -8.05 -0.25
CA ASP A 118 4.86 -9.27 -0.19
C ASP A 118 4.15 -10.45 -0.85
N THR A 119 4.90 -11.45 -1.29
CA THR A 119 4.33 -12.69 -1.84
C THR A 119 3.35 -13.30 -0.82
N PRO A 120 2.12 -13.66 -1.22
CA PRO A 120 1.12 -14.20 -0.33
C PRO A 120 1.68 -15.39 0.48
N PRO A 121 1.47 -15.43 1.80
CA PRO A 121 2.04 -16.45 2.66
C PRO A 121 1.54 -17.85 2.30
N ALA A 122 2.23 -18.90 2.72
CA ALA A 122 1.75 -20.26 2.53
C ALA A 122 0.38 -20.49 3.19
N PHE A 123 -0.52 -21.22 2.51
CA PHE A 123 -1.83 -21.58 3.06
C PHE A 123 -1.69 -22.57 4.22
N LYS A 124 -2.56 -22.43 5.24
CA LYS A 124 -2.67 -23.36 6.36
C LYS A 124 -4.13 -23.70 6.64
N ALA A 125 -4.43 -24.99 6.71
CA ALA A 125 -5.72 -25.53 7.07
C ALA A 125 -6.04 -25.20 8.54
N LYS A 126 -7.34 -25.06 8.85
CA LYS A 126 -7.80 -24.90 10.23
C LYS A 126 -7.44 -26.15 11.03
N GLY A 127 -6.58 -25.98 12.04
CA GLY A 127 -6.18 -27.01 12.99
C GLY A 127 -6.25 -26.49 14.43
N GLU A 128 -6.58 -27.38 15.37
CA GLU A 128 -6.64 -27.07 16.80
C GLU A 128 -5.24 -26.67 17.33
N HIS A 129 -5.16 -25.49 17.94
CA HIS A 129 -4.02 -24.94 18.71
C HIS A 129 -2.72 -24.59 17.95
N ILE A 130 -2.64 -23.39 17.34
CA ILE A 130 -1.33 -22.76 17.05
C ILE A 130 -1.35 -21.25 17.39
N ARG A 131 -0.37 -20.82 18.20
CA ARG A 131 -0.13 -19.42 18.61
C ARG A 131 0.65 -18.64 17.53
N ALA A 132 0.27 -17.37 17.35
CA ALA A 132 0.98 -16.25 16.69
C ALA A 132 1.25 -16.31 15.17
N ALA A 133 1.61 -17.46 14.57
CA ALA A 133 1.84 -17.57 13.12
C ALA A 133 0.55 -17.84 12.29
N ALA A 134 -0.60 -17.90 12.96
CA ALA A 134 -1.90 -18.21 12.36
C ALA A 134 -2.56 -17.01 11.66
N ALA A 135 -2.31 -15.78 12.13
CA ALA A 135 -3.00 -14.58 11.64
C ALA A 135 -2.74 -14.30 10.14
N ALA A 136 -1.53 -14.57 9.64
CA ALA A 136 -1.17 -14.29 8.25
C ALA A 136 -1.78 -15.30 7.25
N SER A 137 -1.96 -16.57 7.65
CA SER A 137 -2.57 -17.60 6.79
C SER A 137 -4.10 -17.67 6.91
N GLU A 138 -4.67 -17.14 8.00
CA GLU A 138 -6.11 -17.06 8.20
C GLU A 138 -6.80 -16.14 7.18
N ILE A 139 -6.04 -15.25 6.53
CA ILE A 139 -6.50 -14.36 5.47
C ILE A 139 -7.20 -15.11 4.33
N TYR A 140 -6.82 -16.36 4.06
CA TYR A 140 -7.41 -17.18 3.00
C TYR A 140 -8.79 -17.74 3.33
N TYR A 141 -9.31 -17.55 4.55
CA TYR A 141 -10.70 -17.88 4.87
C TYR A 141 -11.66 -16.70 4.60
N ASP A 142 -11.13 -15.51 4.33
CA ASP A 142 -11.90 -14.44 3.73
C ASP A 142 -12.24 -14.81 2.28
N ASN A 143 -13.52 -14.73 1.92
CA ASN A 143 -14.00 -15.20 0.63
C ASN A 143 -13.53 -14.32 -0.55
N THR A 144 -13.22 -13.05 -0.31
CA THR A 144 -12.64 -12.15 -1.32
C THR A 144 -11.19 -12.54 -1.59
N VAL A 145 -10.40 -12.81 -0.53
CA VAL A 145 -9.00 -13.22 -0.65
C VAL A 145 -8.86 -14.61 -1.26
N ALA A 146 -9.63 -15.59 -0.76
CA ALA A 146 -9.69 -16.94 -1.31
C ALA A 146 -10.05 -16.91 -2.80
N GLY A 147 -11.03 -16.08 -3.15
CA GLY A 147 -11.41 -15.78 -4.53
C GLY A 147 -10.23 -15.26 -5.35
N PHE A 148 -9.61 -14.16 -4.91
CA PHE A 148 -8.49 -13.55 -5.60
C PHE A 148 -7.37 -14.54 -5.90
N VAL A 149 -6.83 -15.20 -4.87
CA VAL A 149 -5.64 -16.05 -5.05
C VAL A 149 -5.95 -17.29 -5.89
N SER A 150 -7.19 -17.78 -5.82
CA SER A 150 -7.62 -18.92 -6.64
C SER A 150 -7.81 -18.55 -8.11
N LEU A 151 -8.22 -17.31 -8.40
CA LEU A 151 -8.29 -16.79 -9.77
C LEU A 151 -6.91 -16.52 -10.36
N MET A 152 -5.90 -16.30 -9.52
CA MET A 152 -4.55 -15.93 -9.90
C MET A 152 -3.54 -17.08 -9.87
N VAL A 153 -3.99 -18.30 -9.56
CA VAL A 153 -3.13 -19.49 -9.59
C VAL A 153 -2.49 -19.70 -10.97
N ASP A 154 -1.24 -20.15 -11.00
CA ASP A 154 -0.45 -20.26 -12.23
C ASP A 154 -1.07 -21.21 -13.27
N GLY A 155 -1.56 -22.36 -12.83
CA GLY A 155 -2.06 -23.41 -13.71
C GLY A 155 -3.52 -23.26 -14.10
N THR A 156 -3.91 -23.86 -15.22
CA THR A 156 -5.33 -23.95 -15.62
C THR A 156 -6.20 -24.72 -14.61
N ARG A 157 -7.50 -24.38 -14.58
CA ARG A 157 -8.55 -24.99 -13.75
C ARG A 157 -9.81 -25.13 -14.60
N GLU A 158 -10.59 -26.16 -14.32
CA GLU A 158 -11.98 -26.22 -14.78
C GLU A 158 -12.85 -25.51 -13.75
N ILE A 159 -13.77 -24.66 -14.20
CA ILE A 159 -14.69 -23.93 -13.31
C ILE A 159 -16.13 -24.39 -13.48
N ARG A 160 -16.84 -24.53 -12.35
CA ARG A 160 -18.28 -24.81 -12.30
C ARG A 160 -18.94 -23.94 -11.25
N CYS A 161 -19.98 -23.21 -11.61
CA CYS A 161 -20.62 -22.22 -10.76
C CYS A 161 -22.11 -22.47 -10.55
N TYR A 162 -22.60 -22.05 -9.39
CA TYR A 162 -23.96 -22.24 -8.92
C TYR A 162 -24.48 -20.97 -8.26
N ASN A 163 -25.72 -20.64 -8.55
CA ASN A 163 -26.48 -19.62 -7.85
C ASN A 163 -27.08 -20.22 -6.58
N ALA A 164 -26.80 -19.59 -5.44
CA ALA A 164 -27.43 -19.88 -4.16
C ALA A 164 -28.42 -18.75 -3.81
N THR A 165 -29.69 -19.11 -3.65
CA THR A 165 -30.81 -18.18 -3.38
C THR A 165 -31.67 -18.67 -2.23
N GLY A 166 -32.63 -17.87 -1.75
CA GLY A 166 -33.55 -18.28 -0.67
C GLY A 166 -33.04 -18.09 0.76
N CYS A 167 -31.81 -17.60 0.92
CA CYS A 167 -31.25 -17.11 2.19
C CYS A 167 -31.42 -15.58 2.29
N LYS A 168 -31.00 -14.92 3.38
CA LYS A 168 -31.07 -13.46 3.49
C LYS A 168 -30.19 -12.76 2.44
N LYS A 169 -29.02 -13.34 2.18
CA LYS A 169 -28.09 -12.98 1.11
C LYS A 169 -28.08 -14.05 0.02
N ALA A 170 -27.83 -13.67 -1.21
CA ALA A 170 -27.63 -14.60 -2.31
C ALA A 170 -26.14 -14.70 -2.64
N ALA A 171 -25.72 -15.83 -3.21
CA ALA A 171 -24.31 -16.05 -3.54
C ALA A 171 -24.12 -16.70 -4.91
N LEU A 172 -22.97 -16.41 -5.51
CA LEU A 172 -22.41 -17.18 -6.61
C LEU A 172 -21.30 -18.06 -6.04
N ILE A 173 -21.46 -19.37 -6.11
CA ILE A 173 -20.51 -20.36 -5.59
C ILE A 173 -19.86 -21.07 -6.77
N CYS A 174 -18.53 -21.05 -6.85
CA CYS A 174 -17.78 -21.69 -7.91
C CYS A 174 -16.78 -22.71 -7.35
N PHE A 175 -16.64 -23.83 -8.04
CA PHE A 175 -15.64 -24.86 -7.77
C PHE A 175 -14.59 -24.85 -8.87
N LEU A 176 -13.33 -24.88 -8.45
CA LEU A 176 -12.17 -25.02 -9.33
C LEU A 176 -11.63 -26.45 -9.23
N SER A 177 -11.37 -27.10 -10.37
CA SER A 177 -10.79 -28.44 -10.39
C SER A 177 -9.33 -28.41 -9.94
N LYS A 178 -8.95 -29.29 -9.01
CA LYS A 178 -7.66 -29.26 -8.28
C LYS A 178 -7.60 -28.13 -7.24
N PRO A 179 -6.98 -28.38 -6.08
CA PRO A 179 -6.83 -27.37 -5.05
C PRO A 179 -5.96 -26.20 -5.53
N THR A 180 -6.32 -24.99 -5.12
CA THR A 180 -5.50 -23.77 -5.22
C THR A 180 -4.90 -23.39 -3.86
N LEU A 181 -5.57 -23.78 -2.77
CA LEU A 181 -5.13 -23.59 -1.39
C LEU A 181 -4.58 -24.91 -0.83
N VAL A 182 -3.29 -25.16 -1.09
CA VAL A 182 -2.59 -26.39 -0.65
C VAL A 182 -1.80 -26.12 0.62
N GLU A 183 -1.90 -27.02 1.58
CA GLU A 183 -1.21 -26.92 2.88
C GLU A 183 0.28 -26.63 2.71
N ASN A 184 0.78 -25.63 3.47
CA ASN A 184 2.16 -25.17 3.46
C ASN A 184 2.70 -24.73 2.10
N THR A 185 1.81 -24.40 1.15
CA THR A 185 2.19 -23.95 -0.20
C THR A 185 1.60 -22.56 -0.46
N PRO A 186 2.38 -21.59 -0.99
CA PRO A 186 1.83 -20.33 -1.49
C PRO A 186 0.86 -20.58 -2.65
N PRO A 187 -0.33 -19.96 -2.65
CA PRO A 187 -1.34 -20.20 -3.68
C PRO A 187 -0.98 -19.61 -5.05
N ILE A 188 -0.07 -18.63 -5.07
CA ILE A 188 0.43 -17.96 -6.27
C ILE A 188 1.96 -18.06 -6.28
N SER A 189 2.57 -18.39 -7.41
CA SER A 189 4.02 -18.33 -7.54
C SER A 189 4.54 -16.90 -7.41
N GLU A 190 5.80 -16.75 -6.97
CA GLU A 190 6.49 -15.46 -6.92
C GLU A 190 6.51 -14.75 -8.30
N GLY A 191 6.64 -15.52 -9.38
CA GLY A 191 6.64 -14.99 -10.73
C GLY A 191 5.29 -14.38 -11.14
N THR A 192 4.19 -15.04 -10.80
CA THR A 192 2.85 -14.50 -11.05
C THR A 192 2.53 -13.35 -10.11
N TRP A 193 2.95 -13.42 -8.85
CA TRP A 193 2.80 -12.31 -7.92
C TRP A 193 3.50 -11.04 -8.41
N LYS A 194 4.74 -11.15 -8.93
CA LYS A 194 5.46 -10.01 -9.54
C LYS A 194 4.69 -9.37 -10.70
N LYS A 195 4.02 -10.18 -11.54
CA LYS A 195 3.18 -9.65 -12.63
C LYS A 195 1.94 -8.94 -12.12
N ILE A 196 1.29 -9.49 -11.09
CA ILE A 196 0.13 -8.87 -10.44
C ILE A 196 0.53 -7.52 -9.84
N LEU A 197 1.66 -7.46 -9.13
CA LEU A 197 2.19 -6.21 -8.60
C LEU A 197 2.52 -5.23 -9.72
N ALA A 198 3.11 -5.68 -10.83
CA ALA A 198 3.37 -4.82 -11.99
C ALA A 198 2.08 -4.25 -12.58
N LEU A 199 0.98 -5.02 -12.58
CA LEU A 199 -0.31 -4.58 -13.10
C LEU A 199 -1.08 -3.69 -12.15
N ASP A 200 -1.05 -3.96 -10.85
CA ASP A 200 -1.62 -3.04 -9.85
C ASP A 200 -0.90 -1.70 -9.89
N ASN A 201 0.42 -1.77 -10.05
CA ASN A 201 1.21 -0.62 -10.42
C ASN A 201 0.61 0.02 -11.68
N GLU A 202 0.61 -0.63 -12.85
CA GLU A 202 0.08 -0.06 -14.10
C GLU A 202 -1.33 0.55 -14.03
N ALA A 203 -2.29 -0.16 -13.42
CA ALA A 203 -3.71 0.22 -13.34
C ALA A 203 -3.97 1.40 -12.40
N ASN A 204 -3.16 1.56 -11.35
CA ASN A 204 -3.22 2.71 -10.44
C ASN A 204 -2.39 3.90 -10.94
N GLY A 205 -1.97 3.91 -12.21
CA GLY A 205 -1.14 4.98 -12.80
C GLY A 205 0.37 4.72 -12.70
N ASN A 206 0.76 3.46 -12.50
CA ASN A 206 2.15 3.02 -12.34
C ASN A 206 2.74 2.21 -13.50
N GLY A 207 2.31 2.54 -14.72
CA GLY A 207 2.76 1.95 -15.97
C GLY A 207 3.45 2.98 -16.86
N ALA A 208 4.77 2.85 -17.00
CA ALA A 208 5.60 3.45 -18.05
C ALA A 208 5.24 4.88 -18.52
N GLY A 209 5.07 5.80 -17.55
CA GLY A 209 5.00 7.25 -17.72
C GLY A 209 4.34 7.86 -16.47
N ASP A 210 5.01 8.80 -15.78
CA ASP A 210 4.43 9.68 -14.73
C ASP A 210 4.15 9.17 -13.30
N THR A 211 4.58 7.97 -12.91
CA THR A 211 4.47 7.58 -11.49
C THR A 211 5.55 8.19 -10.63
N ILE A 212 5.17 8.92 -9.59
CA ILE A 212 6.09 9.41 -8.57
C ILE A 212 7.07 8.31 -8.11
N LYS A 213 8.38 8.61 -8.19
CA LYS A 213 9.43 7.69 -7.73
C LYS A 213 10.26 8.37 -6.66
N PHE A 214 10.58 7.64 -5.60
CA PHE A 214 11.42 8.11 -4.51
C PHE A 214 12.78 7.43 -4.57
N THR A 215 13.81 8.21 -4.90
CA THR A 215 15.21 7.74 -4.89
C THR A 215 15.90 8.27 -3.64
N LEU A 216 16.37 7.37 -2.76
CA LEU A 216 17.10 7.77 -1.55
C LEU A 216 18.34 8.58 -1.92
N ARG A 217 18.56 9.71 -1.24
CA ARG A 217 19.74 10.55 -1.45
C ARG A 217 20.95 9.97 -0.72
N SER A 218 22.13 10.20 -1.32
CA SER A 218 23.40 9.82 -0.73
C SER A 218 23.73 10.67 0.50
N GLU A 219 24.69 10.22 1.32
CA GLU A 219 25.12 10.96 2.51
C GLU A 219 25.61 12.38 2.22
N ALA A 220 26.14 12.63 1.02
CA ALA A 220 26.64 13.94 0.61
C ALA A 220 25.54 14.93 0.19
N ASP A 221 24.32 14.46 -0.06
CA ASP A 221 23.20 15.27 -0.57
C ASP A 221 21.88 14.99 0.18
N ASN A 222 21.94 14.50 1.43
CA ASN A 222 20.76 14.09 2.21
C ASN A 222 20.08 15.25 2.97
N CYS A 223 20.43 16.51 2.69
CA CYS A 223 19.93 17.72 3.33
C CYS A 223 20.14 17.82 4.85
N LEU A 224 20.83 16.87 5.48
CA LEU A 224 21.01 16.84 6.93
C LEU A 224 21.85 18.02 7.42
N THR A 225 22.87 18.40 6.64
CA THR A 225 23.72 19.57 6.94
C THR A 225 22.87 20.83 7.01
N GLU A 226 22.11 21.13 5.96
CA GLU A 226 21.31 22.35 5.87
C GLU A 226 20.16 22.37 6.90
N ILE A 227 19.54 21.22 7.16
CA ILE A 227 18.54 21.08 8.24
C ILE A 227 19.19 21.41 9.59
N ASN A 228 20.35 20.83 9.88
CA ASN A 228 21.02 21.02 11.16
C ASN A 228 21.64 22.40 11.32
N GLU A 229 22.07 23.06 10.24
CA GLU A 229 22.50 24.48 10.27
C GLU A 229 21.38 25.39 10.78
N VAL A 230 20.13 25.14 10.37
CA VAL A 230 18.98 25.89 10.90
C VAL A 230 18.76 25.57 12.36
N ARG A 231 18.74 24.27 12.72
CA ARG A 231 18.39 23.82 14.08
C ARG A 231 19.41 24.27 15.13
N SER A 232 20.68 24.07 14.83
CA SER A 232 21.78 24.29 15.77
C SER A 232 22.28 25.72 15.86
N GLN A 233 21.75 26.65 15.03
CA GLN A 233 22.13 28.06 15.12
C GLN A 233 21.89 28.60 16.54
N ASP A 234 22.78 29.48 17.00
CA ASP A 234 22.81 29.97 18.38
C ASP A 234 21.46 30.54 18.88
N SER A 235 20.65 31.09 17.97
CA SER A 235 19.34 31.66 18.30
C SER A 235 18.25 30.63 18.58
N LEU A 236 18.37 29.40 18.04
CA LEU A 236 17.44 28.29 18.31
C LEU A 236 18.02 27.30 19.32
N GLY A 237 19.27 26.90 19.14
CA GLY A 237 19.95 25.93 20.00
C GLY A 237 19.21 24.59 20.10
N LEU A 238 18.61 24.12 19.01
CA LEU A 238 17.94 22.83 18.94
C LEU A 238 18.95 21.70 18.72
N SER A 239 18.65 20.52 19.25
CA SER A 239 19.40 19.29 18.98
C SER A 239 19.44 19.02 17.47
N SER A 240 20.62 18.73 16.94
CA SER A 240 20.77 18.26 15.57
C SER A 240 20.02 16.94 15.36
N PHE A 241 19.39 16.80 14.21
CA PHE A 241 18.95 15.50 13.73
C PHE A 241 20.15 14.64 13.34
N VAL A 242 19.96 13.33 13.36
CA VAL A 242 21.02 12.36 13.12
C VAL A 242 20.80 11.62 11.81
N ALA A 243 21.91 11.24 11.15
CA ALA A 243 21.85 10.25 10.08
C ALA A 243 21.64 8.86 10.69
N LYS A 244 21.05 7.94 9.93
CA LYS A 244 20.95 6.53 10.35
C LYS A 244 22.37 5.95 10.46
N ALA A 245 22.75 5.47 11.65
CA ALA A 245 23.99 4.72 11.81
C ALA A 245 23.93 3.41 11.00
N GLN A 246 24.99 3.04 10.28
CA GLN A 246 25.14 1.71 9.70
C GLN A 246 25.06 0.68 10.83
N THR A 247 23.97 -0.08 10.90
CA THR A 247 23.81 -1.12 11.92
C THR A 247 24.80 -2.25 11.67
N SER A 248 25.52 -2.66 12.72
CA SER A 248 26.45 -3.81 12.75
C SER A 248 25.77 -5.18 12.58
N THR A 249 24.46 -5.22 12.38
CA THR A 249 23.73 -6.39 11.88
C THR A 249 23.67 -6.29 10.35
N GLY A 250 24.39 -7.18 9.66
CA GLY A 250 24.65 -7.16 8.21
C GLY A 250 23.44 -7.34 7.28
N ALA A 251 22.41 -6.51 7.43
CA ALA A 251 21.54 -6.11 6.33
C ALA A 251 22.17 -4.87 5.70
N ALA A 252 22.44 -4.93 4.39
CA ALA A 252 23.04 -3.81 3.68
C ALA A 252 22.06 -2.61 3.69
N PRO A 253 22.56 -1.36 3.55
CA PRO A 253 21.70 -0.17 3.37
C PRO A 253 20.65 -0.32 2.27
N GLU A 254 20.89 -1.24 1.33
CA GLU A 254 20.05 -1.57 0.19
C GLU A 254 18.78 -2.36 0.54
N ASP A 255 18.63 -2.95 1.73
CA ASP A 255 17.45 -3.77 2.09
C ASP A 255 16.30 -2.97 2.72
N VAL A 256 16.53 -1.72 3.17
CA VAL A 256 15.50 -0.86 3.80
C VAL A 256 14.93 0.18 2.83
N ALA A 257 15.75 0.68 1.92
CA ALA A 257 15.36 1.68 0.93
C ALA A 257 14.27 1.22 -0.06
N PRO A 258 14.25 -0.03 -0.56
CA PRO A 258 13.24 -0.48 -1.51
C PRO A 258 11.84 -0.47 -0.89
N THR A 259 11.71 -0.93 0.37
CA THR A 259 10.43 -1.02 1.05
C THR A 259 9.89 0.37 1.43
N GLU A 260 10.74 1.27 1.95
CA GLU A 260 10.32 2.64 2.29
C GLU A 260 9.94 3.46 1.05
N SER A 261 10.71 3.37 -0.06
CA SER A 261 10.34 4.03 -1.31
C SER A 261 9.00 3.54 -1.87
N VAL A 262 8.67 2.25 -1.70
CA VAL A 262 7.36 1.69 -2.11
C VAL A 262 6.25 2.19 -1.18
N GLU A 263 6.47 2.26 0.13
CA GLU A 263 5.52 2.85 1.07
C GLU A 263 5.24 4.33 0.75
N LEU A 264 6.29 5.10 0.45
CA LEU A 264 6.18 6.49 0.03
C LEU A 264 5.38 6.63 -1.26
N ALA A 265 5.64 5.79 -2.27
CA ALA A 265 4.90 5.80 -3.53
C ALA A 265 3.40 5.46 -3.37
N LYS A 266 3.02 4.75 -2.30
CA LYS A 266 1.62 4.49 -1.95
C LYS A 266 0.98 5.65 -1.19
N ALA A 267 1.75 6.34 -0.34
CA ALA A 267 1.25 7.39 0.53
C ALA A 267 1.19 8.77 -0.14
N PHE A 268 1.95 8.99 -1.21
CA PHE A 268 2.15 10.30 -1.81
C PHE A 268 1.96 10.29 -3.32
N THR A 269 1.49 11.42 -3.86
CA THR A 269 1.41 11.70 -5.30
C THR A 269 2.09 13.03 -5.63
N CYS A 270 2.46 13.24 -6.89
CA CYS A 270 3.04 14.51 -7.33
C CYS A 270 2.11 15.70 -7.04
N ASP A 271 0.80 15.52 -7.26
CA ASP A 271 -0.20 16.57 -7.07
C ASP A 271 -0.32 16.98 -5.60
N VAL A 272 -0.30 16.04 -4.65
CA VAL A 272 -0.43 16.39 -3.22
C VAL A 272 0.84 17.04 -2.66
N ILE A 273 2.01 16.63 -3.15
CA ILE A 273 3.29 17.24 -2.79
C ILE A 273 3.34 18.68 -3.34
N LYS A 274 2.98 18.86 -4.62
CA LYS A 274 2.95 20.17 -5.28
C LYS A 274 1.89 21.11 -4.69
N ALA A 275 0.69 20.60 -4.40
CA ALA A 275 -0.37 21.39 -3.79
C ALA A 275 -0.08 21.78 -2.34
N GLY A 276 0.95 21.18 -1.72
CA GLY A 276 1.29 21.49 -0.34
C GLY A 276 0.25 20.94 0.63
N ASN A 277 -0.35 19.78 0.37
CA ASN A 277 -1.38 19.16 1.22
C ASN A 277 -1.15 17.66 1.44
N ALA A 278 0.08 17.19 1.24
CA ALA A 278 0.47 15.81 1.47
C ALA A 278 0.31 15.42 2.94
N PRO A 279 -0.05 14.16 3.24
CA PRO A 279 -0.20 13.70 4.62
C PRO A 279 1.13 13.81 5.36
N ILE A 280 1.11 14.41 6.55
CA ILE A 280 2.33 14.60 7.33
C ILE A 280 2.75 13.33 8.06
N LEU A 281 1.81 12.51 8.53
CA LEU A 281 2.05 11.25 9.22
C LEU A 281 1.83 10.07 8.28
N PHE A 282 2.72 9.07 8.34
CA PHE A 282 2.58 7.82 7.60
C PHE A 282 3.17 6.64 8.39
N SER A 283 3.00 5.41 7.88
CA SER A 283 3.43 4.18 8.55
C SER A 283 2.83 4.04 9.97
N ASN A 284 1.49 4.07 10.05
CA ASN A 284 0.73 4.05 11.30
C ASN A 284 1.15 5.13 12.31
N ASN A 285 1.36 6.36 11.82
CA ASN A 285 1.75 7.55 12.60
C ASN A 285 3.12 7.45 13.31
N LYS A 286 3.95 6.46 12.97
CA LYS A 286 5.29 6.32 13.56
C LYS A 286 6.33 7.24 12.92
N ARG A 287 6.04 7.75 11.72
CA ARG A 287 6.94 8.59 10.94
C ARG A 287 6.22 9.83 10.46
N SER A 288 6.95 10.93 10.41
CA SER A 288 6.48 12.18 9.80
C SER A 288 7.32 12.57 8.59
N VAL A 289 6.82 13.44 7.74
CA VAL A 289 7.54 13.92 6.56
C VAL A 289 7.71 15.43 6.53
N MET A 290 8.78 15.86 5.86
CA MET A 290 8.96 17.19 5.31
C MET A 290 9.09 17.07 3.80
N TYR A 291 8.47 17.95 3.02
CA TYR A 291 8.54 17.84 1.56
C TYR A 291 8.56 19.19 0.87
N TYR A 292 9.11 19.22 -0.34
CA TYR A 292 9.23 20.40 -1.17
C TYR A 292 9.01 20.02 -2.64
N SER A 293 8.39 20.92 -3.40
CA SER A 293 8.24 20.83 -4.85
C SER A 293 8.53 22.18 -5.47
N GLY A 294 9.30 22.20 -6.56
CA GLY A 294 9.58 23.43 -7.30
C GLY A 294 10.49 23.23 -8.50
N SER A 295 11.05 24.33 -9.01
CA SER A 295 11.90 24.32 -10.21
C SER A 295 13.26 23.65 -10.00
N SER A 296 13.74 23.57 -8.76
CA SER A 296 14.94 22.80 -8.41
C SER A 296 14.86 22.29 -6.97
N ALA A 297 14.96 20.99 -6.76
CA ALA A 297 14.80 20.34 -5.45
C ALA A 297 16.10 20.29 -4.65
N THR A 298 16.85 21.39 -4.59
CA THR A 298 18.04 21.47 -3.73
C THR A 298 17.66 21.58 -2.26
N CYS A 299 18.52 21.11 -1.36
CA CYS A 299 18.31 21.22 0.08
C CYS A 299 18.14 22.69 0.53
N SER A 300 18.92 23.61 -0.03
CA SER A 300 18.81 25.04 0.23
C SER A 300 17.46 25.64 -0.17
N ASN A 301 16.91 25.26 -1.33
CA ASN A 301 15.59 25.71 -1.76
C ASN A 301 14.49 25.17 -0.85
N ALA A 302 14.55 23.86 -0.53
CA ALA A 302 13.60 23.24 0.36
C ALA A 302 13.60 23.92 1.74
N ILE A 303 14.77 24.12 2.34
CA ILE A 303 14.93 24.82 3.62
C ILE A 303 14.37 26.24 3.56
N THR A 304 14.65 26.96 2.47
CA THR A 304 14.15 28.33 2.29
C THR A 304 12.62 28.36 2.28
N GLU A 305 11.97 27.45 1.55
CA GLU A 305 10.51 27.36 1.53
C GLU A 305 9.93 26.87 2.85
N TRP A 306 10.55 25.89 3.51
CA TRP A 306 10.10 25.39 4.81
C TRP A 306 10.12 26.50 5.87
N LYS A 307 11.14 27.36 5.88
CA LYS A 307 11.22 28.52 6.78
C LYS A 307 10.05 29.50 6.61
N LYS A 308 9.49 29.66 5.40
CA LYS A 308 8.35 30.55 5.16
C LYS A 308 7.08 30.09 5.87
N GLY A 309 6.99 28.82 6.27
CA GLY A 309 5.87 28.33 7.06
C GLY A 309 5.67 29.05 8.40
N TYR A 310 6.70 29.74 8.92
CA TYR A 310 6.57 30.64 10.07
C TYR A 310 5.43 31.66 9.91
N ASP A 311 5.18 32.15 8.69
CA ASP A 311 4.11 33.12 8.43
C ASP A 311 2.71 32.62 8.80
N LYS A 312 2.51 31.30 8.88
CA LYS A 312 1.25 30.69 9.34
C LYS A 312 1.04 30.85 10.84
N PHE A 313 2.11 31.03 11.62
CA PHE A 313 2.10 31.03 13.08
C PHE A 313 2.51 32.36 13.70
N LYS A 314 2.95 33.36 12.91
CA LYS A 314 3.51 34.64 13.42
C LYS A 314 2.58 35.44 14.34
N ASP A 315 1.27 35.26 14.21
CA ASP A 315 0.26 35.94 15.01
C ASP A 315 -0.17 35.12 16.25
N LEU A 316 0.45 33.96 16.45
CA LEU A 316 0.16 33.04 17.56
C LEU A 316 1.25 33.14 18.63
N THR A 317 0.81 33.13 19.89
CA THR A 317 1.73 33.06 21.03
C THR A 317 2.38 31.69 21.15
N ILE A 318 1.72 30.62 20.71
CA ILE A 318 2.23 29.25 20.62
C ILE A 318 1.46 28.50 19.52
N PRO A 319 2.08 27.59 18.75
CA PRO A 319 1.36 26.72 17.84
C PRO A 319 0.33 25.87 18.60
N PRO A 320 -0.86 25.65 18.04
CA PRO A 320 -1.88 24.84 18.69
C PRO A 320 -1.41 23.39 18.85
N THR A 321 -2.04 22.66 19.76
CA THR A 321 -1.88 21.21 19.85
C THR A 321 -2.15 20.57 18.49
N TYR A 322 -1.28 19.65 18.08
CA TYR A 322 -1.49 18.95 16.82
C TYR A 322 -2.69 18.03 16.92
N THR A 323 -3.63 18.19 16.00
CA THR A 323 -4.66 17.18 15.72
C THR A 323 -4.85 17.09 14.22
N SER A 324 -5.23 15.91 13.73
CA SER A 324 -5.51 15.72 12.28
C SER A 324 -6.62 16.62 11.73
N SER A 325 -7.49 17.18 12.58
CA SER A 325 -8.59 18.07 12.20
C SER A 325 -8.23 19.55 12.18
N GLU A 326 -7.13 19.95 12.83
CA GLU A 326 -6.72 21.34 12.99
C GLU A 326 -6.34 21.99 11.65
N ASP A 327 -6.97 23.11 11.31
CA ASP A 327 -6.88 23.70 9.97
C ASP A 327 -5.47 24.19 9.63
N ILE A 328 -4.72 24.71 10.61
CA ILE A 328 -3.36 25.23 10.38
C ILE A 328 -2.41 24.13 9.88
N TYR A 329 -2.61 22.89 10.33
CA TYR A 329 -1.76 21.74 10.01
C TYR A 329 -2.18 21.00 8.73
N LYS A 330 -3.22 21.46 8.02
CA LYS A 330 -3.62 20.89 6.72
C LYS A 330 -2.70 21.30 5.57
N THR A 331 -1.70 22.15 5.83
CA THR A 331 -0.78 22.65 4.80
C THR A 331 0.66 22.24 5.07
N GLY A 332 1.34 21.81 4.01
CA GLY A 332 2.78 21.51 3.96
C GLY A 332 3.63 22.65 4.49
N ALA A 333 3.27 23.91 4.20
CA ALA A 333 4.00 25.06 4.71
C ALA A 333 4.06 25.03 6.25
N ALA A 334 2.93 24.81 6.92
CA ALA A 334 2.87 24.78 8.37
C ALA A 334 3.57 23.55 8.95
N THR A 335 3.30 22.39 8.39
CA THR A 335 3.84 21.11 8.88
C THR A 335 5.34 20.99 8.66
N ASN A 336 5.85 21.37 7.49
CA ASN A 336 7.28 21.39 7.19
C ASN A 336 8.04 22.32 8.14
N PHE A 337 7.49 23.51 8.43
CA PHE A 337 8.13 24.47 9.33
C PHE A 337 8.21 23.92 10.75
N ILE A 338 7.11 23.40 11.28
CA ILE A 338 7.09 22.84 12.63
C ILE A 338 8.00 21.61 12.72
N SER A 339 8.03 20.73 11.71
CA SER A 339 9.02 19.64 11.66
C SER A 339 10.44 20.15 11.77
N LEU A 340 10.78 21.21 11.03
CA LEU A 340 12.12 21.81 11.01
C LEU A 340 12.54 22.35 12.39
N VAL A 341 11.62 22.96 13.14
CA VAL A 341 11.91 23.58 14.45
C VAL A 341 11.47 22.74 15.66
N SER A 342 11.03 21.50 15.45
CA SER A 342 10.59 20.60 16.51
C SER A 342 11.72 20.18 17.45
N GLU A 343 11.37 19.83 18.69
CA GLU A 343 12.32 19.39 19.72
C GLU A 343 12.70 17.91 19.61
N GLY A 344 12.39 17.24 18.49
CA GLY A 344 12.59 15.79 18.33
C GLY A 344 14.04 15.34 18.56
N ASP A 345 14.34 14.92 19.79
CA ASP A 345 15.64 14.38 20.18
C ASP A 345 15.88 13.04 19.48
N GLU A 346 17.11 12.84 18.99
CA GLU A 346 17.54 11.62 18.28
C GLU A 346 16.74 11.29 17.00
N THR A 347 16.01 12.25 16.44
CA THR A 347 15.26 12.05 15.19
C THR A 347 16.22 11.73 14.04
N VAL A 348 16.03 10.56 13.44
CA VAL A 348 16.71 10.10 12.24
C VAL A 348 16.02 10.70 11.02
N VAL A 349 16.81 11.32 10.13
CA VAL A 349 16.30 11.88 8.88
C VAL A 349 16.80 11.10 7.67
N ARG A 350 15.90 10.83 6.71
CA ARG A 350 16.22 10.22 5.41
C ARG A 350 15.54 11.00 4.30
N CYS A 351 16.31 11.56 3.39
CA CYS A 351 15.77 12.37 2.29
C CYS A 351 15.82 11.64 0.95
N TYR A 352 14.81 11.89 0.14
CA TYR A 352 14.55 11.25 -1.15
C TYR A 352 14.37 12.33 -2.21
N THR A 353 14.96 12.10 -3.38
CA THR A 353 14.59 12.81 -4.59
C THR A 353 13.26 12.24 -5.09
N VAL A 354 12.32 13.14 -5.34
CA VAL A 354 11.02 12.83 -5.93
C VAL A 354 11.14 13.02 -7.44
N GLU A 355 11.03 11.92 -8.17
CA GLU A 355 11.16 11.86 -9.61
C GLU A 355 9.81 11.62 -10.28
N LYS A 356 9.77 11.84 -11.60
CA LYS A 356 8.58 11.64 -12.46
C LYS A 356 7.38 12.54 -12.10
N CYS A 357 7.67 13.67 -11.46
CA CYS A 357 6.74 14.78 -11.33
C CYS A 357 7.09 15.89 -12.34
N SER A 358 6.13 16.76 -12.67
CA SER A 358 6.37 17.92 -13.55
C SER A 358 7.35 18.94 -12.96
N GLU A 359 7.47 18.95 -11.64
CA GLU A 359 8.39 19.76 -10.86
C GLU A 359 9.36 18.83 -10.13
N GLU A 360 10.57 19.30 -9.86
CA GLU A 360 11.49 18.55 -9.01
C GLU A 360 10.94 18.54 -7.58
N GLY A 361 11.09 17.41 -6.88
CA GLY A 361 10.68 17.32 -5.48
C GLY A 361 11.73 16.72 -4.57
N LEU A 362 11.59 17.04 -3.29
CA LEU A 362 12.37 16.51 -2.18
C LEU A 362 11.38 16.06 -1.11
N LEU A 363 11.60 14.87 -0.55
CA LEU A 363 10.85 14.40 0.62
C LEU A 363 11.82 13.83 1.65
N CYS A 364 11.74 14.32 2.88
CA CYS A 364 12.52 13.84 4.01
C CYS A 364 11.60 13.16 5.03
N VAL A 365 11.92 11.93 5.37
CA VAL A 365 11.26 11.14 6.42
C VAL A 365 11.97 11.39 7.75
N LEU A 366 11.18 11.61 8.80
CA LEU A 366 11.61 11.81 10.18
C LEU A 366 11.12 10.63 11.03
N GLU A 367 12.05 10.02 11.77
CA GLU A 367 11.78 8.88 12.64
C GLU A 367 12.52 9.03 13.99
N PRO A 368 11.81 9.08 15.13
CA PRO A 368 10.35 9.01 15.27
C PRO A 368 9.62 10.21 14.65
N ALA A 369 8.30 10.09 14.47
CA ALA A 369 7.48 11.21 14.07
C ALA A 369 7.61 12.38 15.07
N VAL A 370 7.70 13.60 14.55
CA VAL A 370 7.76 14.82 15.39
C VAL A 370 6.37 15.38 15.73
N PHE A 371 5.32 14.71 15.26
CA PHE A 371 3.93 15.01 15.54
C PHE A 371 3.25 13.81 16.19
N GLU A 372 2.45 14.09 17.21
CA GLU A 372 1.62 13.11 17.90
C GLU A 372 0.24 13.73 18.13
N ASP A 373 -0.81 12.98 17.81
CA ASP A 373 -2.20 13.46 17.90
C ASP A 373 -2.56 13.78 19.35
N GLY A 374 -3.00 15.01 19.60
CA GLY A 374 -3.30 15.52 20.93
C GLY A 374 -2.10 16.09 21.69
N THR A 375 -0.90 16.15 21.08
CA THR A 375 0.31 16.67 21.73
C THR A 375 0.75 18.01 21.11
N ALA A 376 1.29 18.91 21.93
CA ALA A 376 1.89 20.15 21.42
C ALA A 376 3.22 19.81 20.70
N PRO A 377 3.42 20.24 19.45
CA PRO A 377 4.60 19.83 18.68
C PRO A 377 5.89 20.56 19.09
N ILE A 378 5.77 21.60 19.92
CA ILE A 378 6.88 22.44 20.39
C ILE A 378 6.53 23.01 21.77
N THR A 379 7.51 23.10 22.67
CA THR A 379 7.32 23.81 23.95
C THR A 379 7.25 25.32 23.77
N GLU A 380 6.61 26.01 24.71
CA GLU A 380 6.57 27.47 24.78
C GLU A 380 7.99 28.10 24.77
N ALA A 381 8.92 27.52 25.54
CA ALA A 381 10.29 28.02 25.64
C ALA A 381 11.02 27.97 24.28
N THR A 382 10.83 26.88 23.53
CA THR A 382 11.41 26.74 22.20
C THR A 382 10.69 27.65 21.20
N TRP A 383 9.37 27.80 21.30
CA TRP A 383 8.62 28.70 20.43
C TRP A 383 9.03 30.17 20.58
N GLN A 384 9.39 30.62 21.79
CA GLN A 384 9.93 31.97 22.00
C GLN A 384 11.25 32.18 21.24
N LYS A 385 12.13 31.18 21.23
CA LYS A 385 13.38 31.22 20.44
C LYS A 385 13.09 31.23 18.94
N VAL A 386 12.13 30.43 18.48
CA VAL A 386 11.68 30.41 17.09
C VAL A 386 11.15 31.77 16.67
N THR A 387 10.23 32.34 17.45
CA THR A 387 9.65 33.66 17.19
C THR A 387 10.75 34.72 17.10
N SER A 388 11.65 34.79 18.08
CA SER A 388 12.79 35.73 18.07
C SER A 388 13.70 35.57 16.85
N THR A 389 13.92 34.33 16.42
CA THR A 389 14.77 34.01 15.26
C THR A 389 14.11 34.43 13.95
N PHE A 390 12.84 34.11 13.75
CA PHE A 390 12.16 34.27 12.47
C PHE A 390 11.40 35.61 12.32
N SER A 391 11.02 36.27 13.42
CA SER A 391 10.38 37.59 13.39
C SER A 391 11.32 38.71 12.91
N ASN A 392 12.63 38.54 13.12
CA ASN A 392 13.64 39.55 12.79
C ASN A 392 14.12 39.50 11.32
N GLY A 393 13.43 38.74 10.46
CA GLY A 393 13.67 38.74 9.02
C GLY A 393 15.04 38.20 8.63
N VAL A 394 15.34 36.94 8.96
CA VAL A 394 16.54 36.28 8.42
C VAL A 394 16.23 35.69 7.05
N SER A 395 16.23 36.57 6.04
CA SER A 395 16.73 36.22 4.70
C SER A 395 18.26 36.30 4.71
N GLY A 396 18.89 35.64 5.69
CA GLY A 396 20.34 35.52 5.80
C GLY A 396 20.80 34.48 4.79
N THR A 397 21.27 34.95 3.63
CA THR A 397 22.11 34.15 2.73
C THR A 397 23.22 33.49 3.55
N SER A 398 23.32 32.16 3.48
CA SER A 398 24.44 31.45 4.12
C SER A 398 25.75 32.01 3.54
N VAL A 399 26.61 32.53 4.41
CA VAL A 399 27.86 33.18 4.01
C VAL A 399 28.94 32.15 3.61
N TYR A 400 28.62 30.85 3.56
CA TYR A 400 29.60 29.79 3.32
C TYR A 400 29.50 29.10 1.94
N GLY A 401 28.54 29.47 1.08
CA GLY A 401 28.37 28.86 -0.25
C GLY A 401 29.28 29.36 -1.39
N ALA A 402 30.16 30.34 -1.14
CA ALA A 402 30.89 31.04 -2.21
C ALA A 402 32.42 30.78 -2.28
N LEU A 403 32.92 29.67 -1.75
CA LEU A 403 34.38 29.37 -1.75
C LEU A 403 34.83 28.07 -2.43
N LEU A 404 34.03 27.49 -3.33
CA LEU A 404 34.48 26.33 -4.12
C LEU A 404 34.20 26.49 -5.62
N SER A 405 34.86 27.47 -6.27
CA SER A 405 35.11 27.43 -7.72
C SER A 405 36.07 28.55 -8.16
N SER A 406 37.35 28.40 -7.81
CA SER A 406 38.43 29.11 -8.51
C SER A 406 39.67 28.22 -8.55
N VAL A 407 39.60 27.18 -9.38
CA VAL A 407 40.80 26.54 -9.94
C VAL A 407 41.42 27.55 -10.89
N LEU A 408 42.49 28.19 -10.44
CA LEU A 408 43.43 28.95 -11.25
C LEU A 408 44.02 28.03 -12.33
N VAL A 409 43.50 28.10 -13.56
CA VAL A 409 44.23 27.66 -14.75
C VAL A 409 45.04 28.85 -15.23
N ALA A 410 46.28 28.95 -14.76
CA ALA A 410 47.28 29.86 -15.29
C ALA A 410 47.77 29.34 -16.66
N VAL A 411 47.11 29.77 -17.75
CA VAL A 411 47.70 29.67 -19.10
C VAL A 411 48.60 30.89 -19.29
N GLY A 412 49.90 30.66 -19.19
CA GLY A 412 50.92 31.63 -19.57
C GLY A 412 50.91 31.83 -21.08
N LEU A 413 50.40 32.98 -21.53
CA LEU A 413 50.63 33.54 -22.85
C LEU A 413 51.85 34.46 -22.75
N PHE A 414 53.05 33.92 -23.01
CA PHE A 414 54.18 34.73 -23.44
C PHE A 414 54.11 34.86 -24.96
N ALA A 415 53.74 36.04 -25.43
CA ALA A 415 54.07 36.53 -26.76
C ALA A 415 55.11 37.64 -26.58
N LEU A 416 56.22 37.56 -27.32
CA LEU A 416 57.13 38.62 -27.80
C LEU A 416 58.36 37.88 -28.37
N ASN A 417 58.45 37.64 -29.68
CA ASN A 417 59.15 38.50 -30.65
C ASN A 417 60.44 39.11 -30.11
N PHE A 418 61.58 38.45 -30.38
CA PHE A 418 62.71 38.96 -31.18
C PHE A 418 63.66 37.82 -31.55
#